data_AF-A0A7S0YGB9-F1
#
_entry.id   AF-A0A7S0YGB9-F1
#
_cell.length_a   1.000
_cell.length_b   1.000
_cell.length_c   1.000
_cell.angle_alpha   90.00
_cell.angle_beta   90.00
_cell.angle_gamma   90.00
#
_symmetry.space_group_name_H-M   'P 1'
#
loop_
_entity.id
_entity.type
_entity.pdbx_description
1 polymer ?
#
loop_
_entity_poly.entity_id
_entity_poly.type
_entity_poly.pdbx_seq_one_letter_code
_entity_poly.pdbx_strand_id
1 'polypeptide(L)'
;GGGGGGPGGYSGVGLTFPPATDATLEVTFEPTVIGDSLKDTLVLSSSVGGEYLCPLVGRCQPPKPIGPVDVSKGSGSISFLNVFNVDADFFFAIDNPAFLAKASERIGAKKSTTIAVSYKPVEAAAGKAGTKTGKLTVSCPSMTSSQWVFYLQA
;
A
#
# COMPACT_ATOMS: atom_id res chain seq x y z
N GLY A 1 17.00 -40.62 -16.37
CA GLY A 1 17.73 -39.43 -15.88
C GLY A 1 17.19 -38.23 -16.61
N GLY A 2 16.81 -37.11 -16.00
CA GLY A 2 17.16 -36.59 -14.68
C GLY A 2 18.03 -35.34 -14.82
N GLY A 3 17.39 -34.15 -14.76
CA GLY A 3 18.00 -32.84 -14.49
C GLY A 3 18.64 -32.11 -15.68
N GLY A 4 18.45 -30.80 -15.90
CA GLY A 4 17.84 -29.79 -15.05
C GLY A 4 17.54 -28.52 -15.86
N GLY A 5 16.39 -27.89 -15.57
CA GLY A 5 16.08 -26.55 -16.03
C GLY A 5 16.95 -25.53 -15.30
N GLY A 6 17.60 -24.65 -16.06
CA GLY A 6 18.38 -23.54 -15.52
C GLY A 6 17.49 -22.58 -14.73
N PRO A 7 18.01 -21.95 -13.66
CA PRO A 7 17.23 -21.04 -12.85
C PRO A 7 16.94 -19.74 -13.60
N GLY A 8 15.71 -19.26 -13.43
CA GLY A 8 15.16 -17.93 -13.70
C GLY A 8 16.00 -16.94 -14.52
N GLY A 9 15.45 -16.54 -15.67
CA GLY A 9 15.93 -15.36 -16.39
C GLY A 9 15.89 -14.13 -15.49
N TYR A 10 17.04 -13.51 -15.27
CA TYR A 10 17.16 -12.20 -14.66
C TYR A 10 16.66 -11.15 -15.67
N SER A 11 15.70 -10.32 -15.28
CA SER A 11 15.38 -9.11 -16.06
C SER A 11 16.51 -8.10 -15.83
N GLY A 12 17.54 -8.15 -16.66
CA GLY A 12 18.66 -7.22 -16.58
C GLY A 12 18.27 -5.83 -17.09
N VAL A 13 18.51 -4.80 -16.29
CA VAL A 13 18.57 -3.42 -16.79
C VAL A 13 20.01 -3.19 -17.25
N GLY A 14 20.22 -3.07 -18.57
CA GLY A 14 21.53 -2.77 -19.12
C GLY A 14 21.87 -1.28 -18.93
N LEU A 15 22.79 -0.99 -18.02
CA LEU A 15 23.36 0.35 -17.85
C LEU A 15 24.82 0.35 -18.31
N THR A 16 25.17 1.31 -19.17
CA THR A 16 26.55 1.49 -19.64
C THR A 16 27.11 2.77 -19.05
N PHE A 17 28.25 2.66 -18.38
CA PHE A 17 28.97 3.80 -17.83
C PHE A 17 30.25 4.05 -18.63
N PRO A 18 30.62 5.32 -18.88
CA PRO A 18 31.92 5.66 -19.43
C PRO A 18 33.08 5.09 -18.58
N PRO A 19 34.26 4.87 -19.17
CA PRO A 19 35.44 4.49 -18.40
C PRO A 19 35.79 5.55 -17.33
N ALA A 20 36.19 5.08 -16.14
CA ALA A 20 36.70 5.91 -15.05
C ALA A 20 35.75 7.01 -14.53
N THR A 21 34.43 6.78 -14.62
CA THR A 21 33.41 7.66 -14.05
C THR A 21 32.65 6.98 -12.92
N ASP A 22 32.32 7.74 -11.88
CA ASP A 22 31.42 7.29 -10.82
C ASP A 22 29.99 7.13 -11.36
N ALA A 23 29.29 6.12 -10.84
CA ALA A 23 27.94 5.75 -11.23
C ALA A 23 27.04 5.64 -10.00
N THR A 24 25.78 6.04 -10.13
CA THR A 24 24.75 5.85 -9.10
C THR A 24 23.62 5.00 -9.67
N LEU A 25 23.20 3.99 -8.92
CA LEU A 25 22.04 3.16 -9.22
C LEU A 25 20.97 3.39 -8.15
N GLU A 26 19.80 3.85 -8.57
CA GLU A 26 18.63 3.94 -7.69
C GLU A 26 17.91 2.58 -7.65
N VAL A 27 17.61 2.11 -6.44
CA VAL A 27 16.89 0.86 -6.20
C VAL A 27 15.59 1.19 -5.47
N THR A 28 14.46 0.92 -6.11
CA THR A 28 13.13 1.16 -5.54
C THR A 28 12.55 -0.13 -4.97
N PHE A 29 12.17 -0.09 -3.70
CA PHE A 29 11.42 -1.17 -3.06
C PHE A 29 9.93 -0.86 -3.05
N GLU A 30 9.13 -1.67 -3.74
CA GLU A 30 7.67 -1.52 -3.77
C GLU A 30 7.00 -2.69 -3.02
N PRO A 31 6.70 -2.54 -1.72
CA PRO A 31 6.15 -3.62 -0.93
C PRO A 31 4.69 -3.92 -1.30
N THR A 32 4.38 -5.20 -1.45
CA THR A 32 3.02 -5.70 -1.68
C THR A 32 2.54 -6.66 -0.58
N VAL A 33 3.44 -7.08 0.31
CA VAL A 33 3.17 -8.06 1.38
C VAL A 33 3.90 -7.63 2.66
N ILE A 34 3.22 -7.70 3.81
CA ILE A 34 3.79 -7.37 5.13
C ILE A 34 4.79 -8.45 5.56
N GLY A 35 5.92 -8.05 6.16
CA GLY A 35 6.90 -8.96 6.75
C GLY A 35 8.34 -8.47 6.67
N ASP A 36 9.21 -9.17 7.40
CA ASP A 36 10.62 -8.79 7.62
C ASP A 36 11.60 -9.56 6.70
N SER A 37 11.08 -10.41 5.80
CA SER A 37 11.88 -11.41 5.09
C SER A 37 11.91 -11.24 3.56
N LEU A 38 11.72 -10.04 3.04
CA LEU A 38 11.88 -9.79 1.60
C LEU A 38 13.38 -9.64 1.31
N LYS A 39 13.95 -10.64 0.65
CA LYS A 39 15.39 -10.70 0.34
C LYS A 39 15.58 -10.87 -1.15
N ASP A 40 16.52 -10.13 -1.70
CA ASP A 40 16.96 -10.27 -3.09
C ASP A 40 18.46 -9.99 -3.20
N THR A 41 19.05 -10.20 -4.38
CA THR A 41 20.46 -9.88 -4.66
C THR A 41 20.57 -9.05 -5.93
N LEU A 42 21.09 -7.84 -5.79
CA LEU A 42 21.52 -7.03 -6.92
C LEU A 42 22.85 -7.59 -7.43
N VAL A 43 22.88 -8.04 -8.70
CA VAL A 43 24.08 -8.49 -9.39
C VAL A 43 24.56 -7.39 -10.33
N LEU A 44 25.76 -6.88 -10.08
CA LEU A 44 26.45 -5.95 -10.98
C LEU A 44 27.54 -6.72 -11.72
N SER A 45 27.52 -6.70 -13.05
CA SER A 45 28.52 -7.41 -13.87
C SER A 45 29.36 -6.43 -14.67
N SER A 46 30.66 -6.65 -14.69
CA SER A 46 31.65 -5.91 -15.48
C SER A 46 32.56 -6.90 -16.21
N SER A 47 32.80 -6.65 -17.50
CA SER A 47 33.72 -7.46 -18.30
C SER A 47 35.16 -7.44 -17.79
N VAL A 48 35.53 -6.40 -17.03
CA VAL A 48 36.87 -6.23 -16.45
C VAL A 48 36.86 -6.53 -14.95
N GLY A 49 35.84 -6.07 -14.24
CA GLY A 49 35.73 -6.17 -12.77
C GLY A 49 35.07 -7.44 -12.24
N GLY A 50 34.52 -8.28 -13.13
CA GLY A 50 33.76 -9.47 -12.74
C GLY A 50 32.38 -9.13 -12.18
N GLU A 51 31.84 -10.02 -11.34
CA GLU A 51 30.53 -9.85 -10.70
C GLU A 51 30.65 -9.32 -9.28
N TYR A 52 29.76 -8.40 -8.93
CA TYR A 52 29.60 -7.85 -7.60
C TYR A 52 28.18 -8.13 -7.10
N LEU A 53 28.07 -8.73 -5.92
CA LEU A 53 26.79 -9.17 -5.34
C LEU A 53 26.43 -8.28 -4.15
N CYS A 54 25.29 -7.59 -4.25
CA CYS A 54 24.77 -6.71 -3.22
C CYS A 54 23.46 -7.31 -2.65
N PRO A 55 23.45 -7.86 -1.42
CA PRO A 55 22.22 -8.35 -0.81
C PRO A 55 21.28 -7.19 -0.50
N LEU A 56 20.02 -7.34 -0.90
CA LEU A 56 18.93 -6.40 -0.61
C LEU A 56 18.00 -7.02 0.44
N VAL A 57 17.69 -6.24 1.48
CA VAL A 57 16.75 -6.66 2.54
C VAL A 57 15.67 -5.60 2.67
N GLY A 58 14.44 -5.99 2.37
CA GLY A 58 13.24 -5.18 2.52
C GLY A 58 12.40 -5.63 3.70
N ARG A 59 11.79 -4.67 4.39
CA ARG A 59 10.78 -4.89 5.43
C ARG A 59 9.54 -4.10 5.09
N CYS A 60 8.40 -4.75 5.01
CA CYS A 60 7.12 -4.09 4.87
C CYS A 60 6.40 -4.09 6.22
N GLN A 61 6.14 -2.89 6.75
CA GLN A 61 5.40 -2.72 7.99
C GLN A 61 3.91 -2.56 7.72
N PRO A 62 3.03 -2.98 8.66
CA PRO A 62 1.61 -2.67 8.57
C PRO A 62 1.35 -1.18 8.37
N PRO A 63 0.30 -0.81 7.62
CA PRO A 63 -0.03 0.60 7.40
C PRO A 63 -0.30 1.29 8.74
N LYS A 64 0.26 2.49 8.90
CA LYS A 64 0.00 3.32 10.07
C LYS A 64 -1.40 3.95 9.94
N PRO A 65 -2.16 4.07 11.04
CA PRO A 65 -3.40 4.85 11.02
C PRO A 65 -3.15 6.31 10.58
N ILE A 66 -4.07 6.85 9.78
CA ILE A 66 -3.99 8.22 9.22
C ILE A 66 -5.17 9.03 9.76
N GLY A 67 -4.98 10.33 10.00
CA GLY A 67 -6.06 11.24 10.35
C GLY A 67 -5.67 12.28 11.41
N PRO A 68 -6.64 13.08 11.88
CA PRO A 68 -8.05 13.03 11.50
C PRO A 68 -8.29 13.55 10.07
N VAL A 69 -9.16 12.88 9.33
CA VAL A 69 -9.73 13.35 8.06
C VAL A 69 -10.90 14.26 8.40
N ASP A 70 -10.85 15.51 7.97
CA ASP A 70 -11.89 16.51 8.21
C ASP A 70 -13.10 16.29 7.29
N VAL A 71 -14.27 16.11 7.89
CA VAL A 71 -15.59 15.92 7.28
C VAL A 71 -16.58 16.96 7.82
N SER A 72 -16.11 18.00 8.49
CA SER A 72 -16.94 19.01 9.19
C SER A 72 -17.84 19.82 8.25
N LYS A 73 -17.48 19.91 6.98
CA LYS A 73 -18.29 20.52 5.91
C LYS A 73 -19.37 19.58 5.35
N GLY A 74 -19.62 18.45 6.00
CA GLY A 74 -20.62 17.44 5.60
C GLY A 74 -20.06 16.34 4.69
N SER A 75 -18.90 16.54 4.07
CA SER A 75 -18.19 15.51 3.31
C SER A 75 -16.68 15.72 3.33
N GLY A 76 -15.95 14.64 3.06
CA GLY A 76 -14.50 14.57 2.97
C GLY A 76 -14.07 13.43 2.04
N SER A 77 -12.79 13.37 1.71
CA SER A 77 -12.25 12.39 0.77
C SER A 77 -10.91 11.83 1.24
N ILE A 78 -10.67 10.56 0.95
CA ILE A 78 -9.46 9.83 1.32
C ILE A 78 -8.87 9.21 0.06
N SER A 79 -7.65 9.56 -0.29
CA SER A 79 -6.90 8.90 -1.36
C SER A 79 -6.44 7.51 -0.89
N PHE A 80 -6.74 6.48 -1.67
CA PHE A 80 -6.40 5.10 -1.35
C PHE A 80 -5.80 4.40 -2.56
N LEU A 81 -4.70 3.67 -2.35
CA LEU A 81 -3.98 2.94 -3.40
C LEU A 81 -4.16 1.44 -3.18
N ASN A 82 -4.57 0.71 -4.22
CA ASN A 82 -4.37 -0.73 -4.25
C ASN A 82 -2.87 -1.02 -4.41
N VAL A 83 -2.21 -1.46 -3.33
CA VAL A 83 -0.78 -1.79 -3.33
C VAL A 83 -0.46 -3.14 -3.99
N PHE A 84 -1.47 -3.95 -4.34
CA PHE A 84 -1.27 -5.27 -4.93
C PHE A 84 -1.09 -5.22 -6.44
N ASN A 85 -0.45 -6.26 -6.98
CA ASN A 85 -0.23 -6.47 -8.42
C ASN A 85 -1.45 -7.09 -9.14
N VAL A 86 -2.59 -7.17 -8.46
CA VAL A 86 -3.84 -7.72 -8.99
C VAL A 86 -5.00 -6.81 -8.62
N ASP A 87 -6.05 -6.85 -9.41
CA ASP A 87 -7.33 -6.25 -9.04
C ASP A 87 -7.87 -6.92 -7.77
N ALA A 88 -8.34 -6.12 -6.83
CA ALA A 88 -8.80 -6.64 -5.55
C ALA A 88 -10.05 -5.92 -5.04
N ASP A 89 -10.89 -6.67 -4.32
CA ASP A 89 -12.06 -6.15 -3.63
C ASP A 89 -11.66 -5.63 -2.24
N PHE A 90 -11.95 -4.36 -2.00
CA PHE A 90 -11.72 -3.70 -0.72
C PHE A 90 -13.05 -3.43 -0.02
N PHE A 91 -13.10 -3.68 1.29
CA PHE A 91 -14.27 -3.47 2.12
C PHE A 91 -14.02 -2.33 3.10
N PHE A 92 -15.03 -1.48 3.27
CA PHE A 92 -14.98 -0.27 4.07
C PHE A 92 -15.99 -0.37 5.21
N ALA A 93 -15.49 -0.29 6.45
CA ALA A 93 -16.31 -0.34 7.66
C ALA A 93 -16.10 0.93 8.47
N ILE A 94 -17.21 1.56 8.86
CA ILE A 94 -17.23 2.75 9.71
C ILE A 94 -17.85 2.37 11.05
N ASP A 95 -17.22 2.75 12.16
CA ASP A 95 -17.68 2.43 13.52
C ASP A 95 -18.69 3.43 14.12
N ASN A 96 -18.86 4.59 13.49
CA ASN A 96 -19.84 5.60 13.89
C ASN A 96 -20.88 5.80 12.76
N PRO A 97 -22.17 5.49 12.99
CA PRO A 97 -23.22 5.57 11.97
C PRO A 97 -23.51 7.00 11.48
N ALA A 98 -23.01 8.03 12.17
CA ALA A 98 -23.06 9.40 11.68
C ALA A 98 -22.13 9.66 10.49
N PHE A 99 -21.19 8.75 10.21
CA PHE A 99 -20.35 8.79 9.01
C PHE A 99 -20.79 7.71 8.03
N LEU A 100 -20.76 8.04 6.73
CA LEU A 100 -21.19 7.14 5.66
C LEU A 100 -20.15 7.12 4.54
N ALA A 101 -19.85 5.92 4.06
CA ALA A 101 -19.07 5.65 2.86
C ALA A 101 -19.70 4.48 2.10
N LYS A 102 -19.23 4.20 0.88
CA LYS A 102 -19.59 2.95 0.19
C LYS A 102 -19.14 1.75 1.02
N ALA A 103 -19.80 0.60 0.88
CA ALA A 103 -19.45 -0.61 1.65
C ALA A 103 -18.21 -1.33 1.09
N SER A 104 -18.00 -1.28 -0.22
CA SER A 104 -16.87 -1.93 -0.88
C SER A 104 -16.59 -1.30 -2.24
N GLU A 105 -15.41 -1.58 -2.79
CA GLU A 105 -15.04 -1.27 -4.18
C GLU A 105 -13.97 -2.24 -4.68
N ARG A 106 -14.10 -2.63 -5.95
CA ARG A 106 -13.04 -3.32 -6.68
C ARG A 106 -12.08 -2.30 -7.28
N ILE A 107 -10.81 -2.39 -6.91
CA ILE A 107 -9.77 -1.44 -7.32
C ILE A 107 -8.75 -2.17 -8.18
N GLY A 108 -8.43 -1.62 -9.34
CA GLY A 108 -7.46 -2.20 -10.26
C GLY A 108 -6.06 -2.33 -9.66
N ALA A 109 -5.25 -3.26 -10.16
CA ALA A 109 -3.85 -3.43 -9.76
C ALA A 109 -3.09 -2.09 -9.81
N LYS A 110 -2.41 -1.72 -8.70
CA LYS A 110 -1.63 -0.47 -8.60
C LYS A 110 -2.40 0.81 -8.92
N LYS A 111 -3.74 0.78 -8.85
CA LYS A 111 -4.59 1.96 -9.11
C LYS A 111 -4.97 2.67 -7.82
N SER A 112 -4.99 4.00 -7.90
CA SER A 112 -5.54 4.87 -6.87
C SER A 112 -7.04 5.07 -7.06
N THR A 113 -7.76 5.19 -5.96
CA THR A 113 -9.17 5.58 -5.88
C THR A 113 -9.34 6.68 -4.82
N THR A 114 -10.52 7.29 -4.81
CA THR A 114 -10.94 8.24 -3.77
C THR A 114 -12.11 7.64 -3.01
N ILE A 115 -11.93 7.43 -1.70
CA ILE A 115 -13.01 7.03 -0.80
C ILE A 115 -13.70 8.31 -0.32
N ALA A 116 -14.92 8.53 -0.79
CA ALA A 116 -15.77 9.62 -0.31
C ALA A 116 -16.42 9.24 1.03
N VAL A 117 -16.35 10.14 2.00
CA VAL A 117 -16.97 10.02 3.31
C VAL A 117 -17.91 11.20 3.49
N SER A 118 -19.12 10.95 3.98
CA SER A 118 -20.07 12.00 4.35
C SER A 118 -20.43 11.91 5.82
N TYR A 119 -20.78 13.05 6.42
CA TYR A 119 -21.22 13.15 7.79
C TYR A 119 -22.69 13.57 7.84
N LYS A 120 -23.52 12.73 8.45
CA LYS A 120 -24.94 12.98 8.72
C LYS A 120 -25.18 12.76 10.21
N PRO A 121 -25.37 13.84 10.99
CA PRO A 121 -25.65 13.70 12.42
C PRO A 121 -26.84 12.76 12.64
N VAL A 122 -26.65 11.74 13.47
CA VAL A 122 -27.77 10.92 13.96
C VAL A 122 -28.33 11.60 15.19
N GLU A 123 -29.63 11.89 15.21
CA GLU A 123 -30.29 12.43 16.39
C GLU A 123 -30.17 11.43 17.54
N ALA A 124 -29.55 11.83 18.65
CA ALA A 124 -29.48 10.98 19.83
C ALA A 124 -30.84 10.99 20.54
N ALA A 125 -31.30 9.82 20.99
CA ALA A 125 -32.56 9.62 21.72
C ALA A 125 -32.70 10.42 23.04
N ALA A 126 -31.72 11.24 23.43
CA ALA A 126 -31.68 11.98 24.69
C ALA A 126 -31.08 13.40 24.58
N GLY A 127 -31.10 14.04 23.40
CA GLY A 127 -30.70 15.46 23.26
C GLY A 127 -29.22 15.77 23.46
N LYS A 128 -28.34 14.75 23.54
CA LYS A 128 -26.88 14.93 23.50
C LYS A 128 -26.41 14.87 22.04
N ALA A 129 -25.59 15.83 21.60
CA ALA A 129 -24.94 15.75 20.31
C ALA A 129 -24.11 14.45 20.23
N GLY A 130 -24.34 13.63 19.20
CA GLY A 130 -23.53 12.44 18.94
C GLY A 130 -22.05 12.77 18.77
N THR A 131 -21.17 11.79 18.99
CA THR A 131 -19.72 11.97 18.82
C THR A 131 -19.39 12.38 17.39
N LYS A 132 -18.64 13.47 17.24
CA LYS A 132 -18.19 14.00 15.93
C LYS A 132 -16.91 13.34 15.40
N THR A 133 -16.60 12.14 15.87
CA THR A 133 -15.41 11.39 15.49
C THR A 133 -15.79 9.97 15.08
N GLY A 134 -15.03 9.37 14.19
CA GLY A 134 -15.22 7.98 13.78
C GLY A 134 -13.93 7.36 13.26
N LYS A 135 -14.00 6.09 12.88
CA LYS A 135 -12.91 5.35 12.28
C LYS A 135 -13.41 4.60 11.07
N LEU A 136 -12.83 4.91 9.92
CA LEU A 136 -12.95 4.11 8.71
C LEU A 136 -11.84 3.05 8.70
N THR A 137 -12.23 1.79 8.57
CA THR A 137 -11.34 0.65 8.38
C THR A 137 -11.49 0.15 6.95
N VAL A 138 -10.39 0.11 6.21
CA VAL A 138 -10.31 -0.49 4.88
C VAL A 138 -9.62 -1.85 5.02
N SER A 139 -10.22 -2.90 4.45
CA SER A 139 -9.70 -4.27 4.52
C SER A 139 -9.75 -4.96 3.16
N CYS A 140 -8.82 -5.89 2.94
CA CYS A 140 -8.80 -6.77 1.77
C CYS A 140 -8.40 -8.19 2.21
N PRO A 141 -9.34 -8.95 2.83
CA PRO A 141 -9.02 -10.23 3.47
C PRO A 141 -8.47 -11.30 2.54
N SER A 142 -8.77 -11.21 1.24
CA SER A 142 -8.23 -12.13 0.23
C SER A 142 -6.74 -11.94 -0.04
N MET A 143 -6.20 -10.75 0.27
CA MET A 143 -4.81 -10.39 -0.02
C MET A 143 -3.96 -10.24 1.24
N THR A 144 -4.55 -9.76 2.35
CA THR A 144 -3.81 -9.52 3.59
C THR A 144 -4.74 -9.51 4.81
N SER A 145 -4.20 -9.87 5.97
CA SER A 145 -4.86 -9.67 7.27
C SER A 145 -4.69 -8.25 7.83
N SER A 146 -3.81 -7.44 7.22
CA SER A 146 -3.60 -6.05 7.63
C SER A 146 -4.72 -5.13 7.14
N GLN A 147 -4.97 -4.07 7.88
CA GLN A 147 -6.05 -3.11 7.60
C GLN A 147 -5.50 -1.70 7.58
N TRP A 148 -6.04 -0.86 6.70
CA TRP A 148 -5.77 0.57 6.72
C TRP A 148 -6.82 1.27 7.57
N VAL A 149 -6.37 2.15 8.46
CA VAL A 149 -7.23 2.84 9.41
C VAL A 149 -7.16 4.33 9.14
N PHE A 150 -8.33 4.97 9.03
CA PHE A 150 -8.48 6.41 8.89
C PHE A 150 -9.38 6.93 10.00
N TYR A 151 -8.85 7.82 10.85
CA TYR A 151 -9.67 8.52 11.84
C TYR A 151 -10.40 9.69 11.17
N LEU A 152 -11.67 9.87 11.52
CA LEU A 152 -12.58 10.85 10.94
C LEU A 152 -12.98 11.86 12.02
N GLN A 153 -13.17 13.12 11.61
CA GLN A 153 -13.69 14.17 12.47
C GLN A 153 -14.66 15.07 11.68
N ALA A 154 -15.73 15.53 12.33
CA ALA A 154 -16.72 16.48 11.79
C ALA A 154 -16.96 17.67 12.73
#